data_AF-A0AAD7C7W8-F1
#
_entry.id   AF-A0AAD7C7W8-F1
#
_cell.length_a   1.000
_cell.length_b   1.000
_cell.length_c   1.000
_cell.angle_alpha   90.00
_cell.angle_beta   90.00
_cell.angle_gamma   90.00
#
_symmetry.space_group_name_H-M   'P 1'
#
loop_
_entity.id
_entity.type
_entity.pdbx_description
1 polymer ?
#
loop_
_entity_poly.entity_id
_entity_poly.type
_entity_poly.pdbx_seq_one_letter_code
_entity_poly.pdbx_strand_id
1 'polypeptide(L)'
;MPLSTLARAEILSLLNSMGVDLPRKTKLSDEELEKRLSRTLDSTQYLTRVVPKPPFDPNAYPSWFQDKSNKPVLEAMSRHNVLEATMNHESRLKGIDNPVELYSNPAMDLRQTIMSIGNACDQGMVPVVVQDKDDSSGICMRVLQVKQFDKETPILVVLFQHDLKGAISPGGAQWMSSIVNSKTTQPLLKITATIQEQQLLLRLLYANSKRLVSSYKPKRASTETSFTLSFLLPVGPLAGRDIAKYNTNDGCSVCGDPAAKKCSRCGAARYCDAVCQKDDWKTHRALCNSLQNARWKSATFVSADEPQPGLFSVRISQYDIVQHQDTQKRMEALFSNVNKGPPTNTHGLVPFIVKVQLQSSKAKGPAYPVMKELGGTPPELDGKSFLVYDQRKTFEVMVFQDANSEVFDDVLKVIKSRGERAIKTFMWAIRTGDWTIDLCLDTLPDLQRW
;
A
#
# COMPACT_ATOMS: atom_id res chain seq x y z
N MET A 1 20.69 19.76 6.83
CA MET A 1 21.01 19.06 8.10
C MET A 1 20.62 17.60 7.97
N PRO A 2 21.27 16.64 8.65
CA PRO A 2 20.73 15.28 8.71
C PRO A 2 19.33 15.31 9.33
N LEU A 3 18.40 14.52 8.79
CA LEU A 3 17.11 14.25 9.42
C LEU A 3 17.34 13.85 10.89
N SER A 4 16.62 14.47 11.82
CA SER A 4 16.67 14.04 13.22
C SER A 4 16.22 12.58 13.32
N THR A 5 16.91 11.82 14.16
CA THR A 5 16.50 10.44 14.48
C THR A 5 15.13 10.50 15.15
N LEU A 6 14.16 9.75 14.62
CA LEU A 6 12.82 9.71 15.19
C LEU A 6 12.80 8.82 16.43
N ALA A 7 11.98 9.20 17.41
CA ALA A 7 11.68 8.31 18.50
C ALA A 7 10.88 7.11 17.99
N ARG A 8 11.05 5.94 18.61
CA ARG A 8 10.34 4.71 18.26
C ARG A 8 8.82 4.90 18.12
N ALA A 9 8.21 5.64 19.05
CA ALA A 9 6.78 5.90 19.05
C ALA A 9 6.34 6.69 17.80
N GLU A 10 7.17 7.63 17.33
CA GLU A 10 6.91 8.41 16.13
C GLU A 10 7.01 7.52 14.88
N ILE A 11 8.03 6.66 14.79
CA ILE A 11 8.16 5.71 13.66
C ILE A 11 6.93 4.82 13.57
N LEU A 12 6.47 4.26 14.69
CA LEU A 12 5.27 3.43 14.74
C LEU A 12 4.01 4.22 14.33
N SER A 13 3.89 5.47 14.76
CA SER A 13 2.78 6.35 14.37
C SER A 13 2.77 6.62 12.86
N LEU A 14 3.94 6.91 12.27
CA LEU A 14 4.08 7.15 10.84
C LEU A 14 3.79 5.89 10.02
N LEU A 15 4.29 4.73 10.46
CA LEU A 15 3.96 3.44 9.85
C LEU A 15 2.45 3.17 9.88
N ASN A 16 1.81 3.38 11.04
CA ASN A 16 0.37 3.19 11.20
C ASN A 16 -0.43 4.12 10.27
N SER A 17 0.00 5.38 10.09
CA SER A 17 -0.66 6.32 9.17
C SER A 17 -0.69 5.84 7.71
N MET A 18 0.27 4.99 7.30
CA MET A 18 0.35 4.38 5.96
C MET A 18 -0.32 2.99 5.88
N GLY A 19 -0.96 2.51 6.96
CA GLY A 19 -1.60 1.19 7.02
C GLY A 19 -0.68 0.05 7.46
N VAL A 20 0.46 0.36 8.08
CA VAL A 20 1.35 -0.62 8.71
C VAL A 20 1.12 -0.63 10.23
N ASP A 21 0.26 -1.53 10.68
CA ASP A 21 -0.18 -1.66 12.06
C ASP A 21 0.70 -2.65 12.83
N LEU A 22 1.70 -2.12 13.52
CA LEU A 22 2.59 -2.89 14.39
C LEU A 22 2.21 -2.70 15.86
N PRO A 23 2.32 -3.73 16.70
CA PRO A 23 2.05 -3.59 18.13
C PRO A 23 2.91 -2.48 18.75
N ARG A 24 2.31 -1.63 19.59
CA ARG A 24 3.04 -0.54 20.29
C ARG A 24 4.24 -1.04 21.10
N LYS A 25 4.15 -2.27 21.62
CA LYS A 25 5.22 -2.94 22.38
C LYS A 25 5.99 -3.96 21.54
N THR A 26 6.03 -3.80 20.22
CA THR A 26 6.81 -4.66 19.31
C THR A 26 8.26 -4.75 19.76
N LYS A 27 8.91 -5.87 19.48
CA LYS A 27 10.32 -6.13 19.82
C LYS A 27 11.26 -5.95 18.62
N LEU A 28 10.76 -5.45 17.49
CA LEU A 28 11.58 -5.05 16.35
C LEU A 28 12.64 -4.04 16.82
N SER A 29 13.88 -4.14 16.34
CA SER A 29 14.90 -3.13 16.63
C SER A 29 14.52 -1.77 16.01
N ASP A 30 15.10 -0.69 16.51
CA ASP A 30 14.84 0.65 15.95
C ASP A 30 15.37 0.73 14.50
N GLU A 31 16.47 0.04 14.18
CA GLU A 31 16.99 -0.06 12.81
C GLU A 31 16.01 -0.76 11.85
N GLU A 32 15.36 -1.84 12.30
CA GLU A 32 14.36 -2.54 11.48
C GLU A 32 13.09 -1.70 11.31
N LEU A 33 12.67 -0.96 12.34
CA LEU A 33 11.55 -0.02 12.23
C LEU A 33 11.86 1.11 11.24
N GLU A 34 13.05 1.70 11.29
CA GLU A 34 13.49 2.73 10.35
C GLU A 34 13.56 2.21 8.91
N LYS A 35 14.13 1.02 8.74
CA LYS A 35 14.19 0.34 7.43
C LYS A 35 12.80 0.03 6.90
N ARG A 36 11.88 -0.38 7.77
CA ARG A 36 10.48 -0.64 7.40
C ARG A 36 9.80 0.65 6.99
N LEU A 37 9.93 1.73 7.76
CA LEU A 37 9.40 3.06 7.41
C LEU A 37 9.91 3.53 6.04
N SER A 38 11.21 3.41 5.79
CA SER A 38 11.80 3.77 4.49
C SER A 38 11.23 2.93 3.34
N ARG A 39 11.11 1.61 3.51
CA ARG A 39 10.56 0.71 2.48
C ARG A 39 9.08 0.95 2.24
N THR A 40 8.31 1.24 3.29
CA THR A 40 6.90 1.62 3.18
C THR A 40 6.75 2.90 2.36
N LEU A 41 7.56 3.93 2.63
CA LEU A 41 7.58 5.18 1.85
C LEU A 41 8.00 4.98 0.38
N ASP A 42 8.85 4.01 0.08
CA ASP A 42 9.17 3.67 -1.32
C ASP A 42 7.99 2.99 -2.02
N SER A 43 7.27 2.11 -1.32
CA SER A 43 6.08 1.45 -1.84
C SER A 43 4.92 2.43 -2.07
N THR A 44 4.73 3.46 -1.24
CA THR A 44 3.67 4.48 -1.45
C THR A 44 3.92 5.35 -2.67
N GLN A 45 5.17 5.49 -3.11
CA GLN A 45 5.55 6.17 -4.37
C GLN A 45 5.51 5.25 -5.59
N TYR A 46 5.21 3.96 -5.42
CA TYR A 46 5.33 2.95 -6.47
C TYR A 46 6.73 2.96 -7.11
N LEU A 47 7.75 3.23 -6.30
CA LEU A 47 9.08 3.62 -6.78
C LEU A 47 9.69 2.59 -7.73
N THR A 48 9.55 1.29 -7.43
CA THR A 48 10.12 0.22 -8.25
C THR A 48 9.53 0.17 -9.67
N ARG A 49 8.37 0.79 -9.91
CA ARG A 49 7.78 0.93 -11.25
C ARG A 49 8.44 2.06 -12.03
N VAL A 50 8.58 3.22 -11.38
CA VAL A 50 9.06 4.45 -12.03
C VAL A 50 10.58 4.46 -12.16
N VAL A 51 11.27 3.98 -11.12
CA VAL A 51 12.73 3.91 -11.00
C VAL A 51 13.14 2.46 -10.65
N PRO A 52 12.96 1.50 -11.56
CA PRO A 52 13.28 0.09 -11.30
C PRO A 52 14.78 -0.15 -11.08
N LYS A 53 15.64 0.69 -11.68
CA LYS A 53 17.09 0.61 -11.60
C LYS A 53 17.67 2.01 -11.32
N PRO A 54 17.74 2.44 -10.05
CA PRO A 54 18.39 3.70 -9.70
C PRO A 54 19.92 3.60 -9.91
N PRO A 55 20.61 4.72 -10.18
CA PRO A 55 20.05 6.07 -10.35
C PRO A 55 19.40 6.28 -11.73
N PHE A 56 18.40 7.16 -11.82
CA PHE A 56 17.84 7.58 -13.13
C PHE A 56 18.25 9.02 -13.50
N ASP A 57 18.26 9.29 -14.81
CA ASP A 57 18.50 10.63 -15.36
C ASP A 57 17.16 11.30 -15.72
N PRO A 58 16.78 12.42 -15.08
CA PRO A 58 15.59 13.19 -15.47
C PRO A 58 15.59 13.67 -16.92
N ASN A 59 16.75 13.79 -17.57
CA ASN A 59 16.84 14.17 -18.98
C ASN A 59 16.38 13.06 -19.94
N ALA A 60 16.31 11.80 -19.48
CA ALA A 60 15.81 10.68 -20.28
C ALA A 60 14.29 10.78 -20.54
N TYR A 61 13.58 11.66 -19.83
CA TYR A 61 12.14 11.82 -19.89
C TYR A 61 11.75 13.15 -20.55
N PRO A 62 10.71 13.16 -21.42
CA PRO A 62 10.21 14.40 -22.00
C PRO A 62 9.51 15.26 -20.94
N SER A 63 9.24 16.52 -21.29
CA SER A 63 8.45 17.41 -20.44
C SER A 63 6.99 16.96 -20.40
N TRP A 64 6.37 16.96 -19.22
CA TRP A 64 4.94 16.68 -19.05
C TRP A 64 4.06 17.64 -19.87
N PHE A 65 4.46 18.90 -19.98
CA PHE A 65 3.69 19.92 -20.70
C PHE A 65 3.88 19.88 -22.22
N GLN A 66 4.79 19.04 -22.73
CA GLN A 66 4.98 18.88 -24.17
C GLN A 66 3.81 18.11 -24.80
N ASP A 67 3.23 17.18 -24.06
CA ASP A 67 2.11 16.37 -24.51
C ASP A 67 0.79 16.97 -24.01
N LYS A 68 0.10 17.66 -24.91
CA LYS A 68 -1.17 18.35 -24.61
C LYS A 68 -2.33 17.40 -24.26
N SER A 69 -2.17 16.09 -24.47
CA SER A 69 -3.17 15.10 -24.05
C SER A 69 -3.03 14.71 -22.58
N ASN A 70 -1.96 15.13 -21.91
CA ASN A 70 -1.79 14.88 -20.49
C ASN A 70 -2.83 15.65 -19.69
N LYS A 71 -3.38 14.98 -18.67
CA LYS A 71 -4.20 15.60 -17.64
C LYS A 71 -3.39 16.62 -16.81
N PRO A 72 -4.06 17.56 -16.10
CA PRO A 72 -3.39 18.47 -15.18
C PRO A 72 -2.49 17.71 -14.19
N VAL A 73 -1.37 18.31 -13.83
CA VAL A 73 -0.41 17.73 -12.90
C VAL A 73 -1.08 17.43 -11.56
N LEU A 74 -1.95 18.32 -11.05
CA LEU A 74 -2.77 18.06 -9.86
C LEU A 74 -3.50 16.71 -9.93
N GLU A 75 -4.21 16.48 -11.04
CA GLU A 75 -4.97 15.23 -11.25
C GLU A 75 -4.01 14.04 -11.38
N ALA A 76 -2.88 14.22 -12.07
CA ALA A 76 -1.88 13.18 -12.24
C ALA A 76 -1.08 12.86 -10.97
N MET A 77 -1.04 13.74 -9.97
CA MET A 77 -0.46 13.47 -8.65
C MET A 77 -1.41 12.69 -7.74
N SER A 78 -2.72 12.70 -8.02
CA SER A 78 -3.71 11.99 -7.20
C SER A 78 -3.60 10.48 -7.36
N ARG A 79 -3.52 9.78 -6.24
CA ARG A 79 -3.57 8.31 -6.16
C ARG A 79 -4.52 7.93 -5.06
N HIS A 80 -5.43 7.02 -5.30
CA HIS A 80 -6.32 6.46 -4.27
C HIS A 80 -6.67 5.00 -4.58
N ASN A 81 -7.09 4.27 -3.55
CA ASN A 81 -7.55 2.90 -3.70
C ASN A 81 -9.08 2.82 -3.87
N VAL A 82 -9.59 1.63 -4.18
CA VAL A 82 -11.03 1.38 -4.36
C VAL A 82 -11.83 1.76 -3.11
N LEU A 83 -11.31 1.44 -1.91
CA LEU A 83 -11.98 1.80 -0.64
C LEU A 83 -12.17 3.31 -0.52
N GLU A 84 -11.10 4.08 -0.71
CA GLU A 84 -11.11 5.54 -0.66
C GLU A 84 -12.03 6.12 -1.74
N ALA A 85 -12.05 5.56 -2.95
CA ALA A 85 -12.95 5.99 -4.02
C ALA A 85 -14.42 5.80 -3.62
N THR A 86 -14.76 4.64 -3.05
CA THR A 86 -16.11 4.35 -2.53
C THR A 86 -16.49 5.31 -1.41
N MET A 87 -15.62 5.52 -0.42
CA MET A 87 -15.87 6.45 0.68
C MET A 87 -16.09 7.88 0.19
N ASN A 88 -15.29 8.35 -0.76
CA ASN A 88 -15.45 9.67 -1.38
C ASN A 88 -16.79 9.78 -2.13
N HIS A 89 -17.18 8.75 -2.87
CA HIS A 89 -18.46 8.70 -3.58
C HIS A 89 -19.64 8.77 -2.60
N GLU A 90 -19.64 7.93 -1.56
CA GLU A 90 -20.69 7.92 -0.53
C GLU A 90 -20.79 9.26 0.22
N SER A 91 -19.66 9.91 0.48
CA SER A 91 -19.62 11.21 1.16
C SER A 91 -20.25 12.30 0.29
N ARG A 92 -19.96 12.31 -1.01
CA ARG A 92 -20.57 13.25 -1.97
C ARG A 92 -22.08 13.04 -2.08
N LEU A 93 -22.56 11.80 -2.05
CA LEU A 93 -24.02 11.52 -2.00
C LEU A 93 -24.69 12.09 -0.75
N LYS A 94 -23.94 12.30 0.33
CA LYS A 94 -24.39 12.93 1.58
C LYS A 94 -24.14 14.45 1.62
N GLY A 95 -23.66 15.05 0.53
CA GLY A 95 -23.31 16.48 0.47
C GLY A 95 -22.03 16.85 1.24
N ILE A 96 -21.16 15.87 1.54
CA ILE A 96 -19.87 16.08 2.19
C ILE A 96 -18.79 16.12 1.11
N ASP A 97 -18.24 17.32 0.85
CA ASP A 97 -17.25 17.53 -0.21
C ASP A 97 -15.87 16.92 0.11
N ASN A 98 -15.43 17.02 1.36
CA ASN A 98 -14.17 16.44 1.81
C ASN A 98 -14.38 15.58 3.07
N PRO A 99 -14.40 14.25 2.94
CA PRO A 99 -14.57 13.35 4.08
C PRO A 99 -13.30 13.14 4.89
N VAL A 100 -12.15 13.67 4.45
CA VAL A 100 -10.86 13.48 5.11
C VAL A 100 -10.51 14.76 5.88
N GLU A 101 -10.44 14.64 7.21
CA GLU A 101 -9.99 15.71 8.08
C GLU A 101 -8.49 15.98 7.88
N LEU A 102 -8.13 17.24 7.61
CA LEU A 102 -6.74 17.67 7.50
C LEU A 102 -6.03 17.54 8.85
N TYR A 103 -4.73 17.23 8.82
CA TYR A 103 -3.86 17.13 9.99
C TYR A 103 -4.17 15.95 10.92
N SER A 104 -5.01 15.02 10.47
CA SER A 104 -5.41 13.83 11.23
C SER A 104 -4.55 12.60 10.91
N ASN A 105 -4.09 12.47 9.67
CA ASN A 105 -3.29 11.36 9.19
C ASN A 105 -2.13 11.90 8.35
N PRO A 106 -0.88 11.86 8.87
CA PRO A 106 0.29 12.43 8.19
C PRO A 106 0.53 11.90 6.76
N ALA A 107 0.17 10.64 6.47
CA ALA A 107 0.32 10.08 5.13
C ALA A 107 -0.75 10.59 4.15
N MET A 108 -1.98 10.80 4.63
CA MET A 108 -3.03 11.46 3.85
C MET A 108 -2.69 12.93 3.60
N ASP A 109 -2.21 13.63 4.63
CA ASP A 109 -1.82 15.03 4.51
C ASP A 109 -0.63 15.20 3.54
N LEU A 110 0.37 14.30 3.60
CA LEU A 110 1.47 14.28 2.64
C LEU A 110 0.96 14.20 1.18
N ARG A 111 -0.06 13.36 0.92
CA ARG A 111 -0.66 13.24 -0.41
C ARG A 111 -1.28 14.57 -0.85
N GLN A 112 -1.98 15.28 0.05
CA GLN A 112 -2.55 16.59 -0.22
C GLN A 112 -1.47 17.66 -0.45
N THR A 113 -0.37 17.62 0.30
CA THR A 113 0.79 18.50 0.07
C THR A 113 1.39 18.28 -1.32
N ILE A 114 1.59 17.02 -1.71
CA ILE A 114 2.11 16.68 -3.04
C ILE A 114 1.13 17.08 -4.16
N MET A 115 -0.17 16.91 -3.96
CA MET A 115 -1.20 17.40 -4.88
C MET A 115 -1.21 18.92 -4.99
N SER A 116 -1.04 19.64 -3.88
CA SER A 116 -0.96 21.12 -3.85
C SER A 116 0.26 21.62 -4.62
N ILE A 117 1.41 20.93 -4.51
CA ILE A 117 2.59 21.21 -5.34
C ILE A 117 2.28 20.94 -6.83
N GLY A 118 1.56 19.86 -7.14
CA GLY A 118 1.08 19.57 -8.50
C GLY A 118 0.20 20.70 -9.06
N ASN A 119 -0.75 21.21 -8.29
CA ASN A 119 -1.59 22.35 -8.66
C ASN A 119 -0.76 23.62 -8.93
N ALA A 120 0.26 23.88 -8.10
CA ALA A 120 1.20 24.97 -8.35
C ALA A 120 1.98 24.80 -9.66
N CYS A 121 2.25 23.57 -10.10
CA CYS A 121 2.87 23.32 -11.39
C CYS A 121 1.94 23.68 -12.55
N ASP A 122 0.65 23.34 -12.46
CA ASP A 122 -0.36 23.71 -13.45
C ASP A 122 -0.55 25.23 -13.57
N GLN A 123 -0.28 25.96 -12.49
CA GLN A 123 -0.39 27.43 -12.43
C GLN A 123 0.92 28.18 -12.76
N GLY A 124 1.98 27.48 -13.14
CA GLY A 124 3.24 28.11 -13.59
C GLY A 124 4.49 27.85 -12.75
N MET A 125 4.54 26.75 -11.98
CA MET A 125 5.71 26.29 -11.20
C MET A 125 6.25 27.35 -10.24
N VAL A 126 5.40 27.80 -9.33
CA VAL A 126 5.75 28.81 -8.32
C VAL A 126 6.64 28.25 -7.19
N PRO A 127 7.39 29.11 -6.47
CA PRO A 127 8.04 28.73 -5.23
C PRO A 127 7.05 28.16 -4.20
N VAL A 128 7.50 27.18 -3.42
CA VAL A 128 6.69 26.51 -2.40
C VAL A 128 7.39 26.58 -1.05
N VAL A 129 6.62 26.87 0.00
CA VAL A 129 7.06 26.72 1.40
C VAL A 129 6.07 25.82 2.11
N VAL A 130 6.57 24.73 2.68
CA VAL A 130 5.82 23.83 3.55
C VAL A 130 6.27 24.09 4.99
N GLN A 131 5.37 24.53 5.87
CA GLN A 131 5.71 24.89 7.25
C GLN A 131 4.63 24.49 8.24
N ASP A 132 4.98 24.33 9.51
CA ASP A 132 4.03 24.06 10.59
C ASP A 132 3.35 25.33 11.08
N LYS A 133 2.28 25.17 11.86
CA LYS A 133 1.48 26.30 12.37
C LYS A 133 2.28 27.24 13.27
N ASP A 134 3.30 26.72 13.95
CA ASP A 134 4.12 27.48 14.91
C ASP A 134 5.38 28.09 14.28
N ASP A 135 5.53 27.95 12.96
CA ASP A 135 6.68 28.36 12.17
C ASP A 135 8.00 27.83 12.76
N SER A 136 7.97 26.60 13.29
CA SER A 136 9.10 25.95 13.95
C SER A 136 10.01 25.18 12.98
N SER A 137 9.46 24.71 11.86
CA SER A 137 10.11 23.93 10.81
C SER A 137 9.56 24.34 9.44
N GLY A 138 10.46 24.60 8.49
CA GLY A 138 10.10 25.03 7.13
C GLY A 138 10.90 24.31 6.05
N ILE A 139 10.21 23.89 5.00
CA ILE A 139 10.79 23.29 3.79
C ILE A 139 10.55 24.26 2.64
N CYS A 140 11.61 24.97 2.26
CA CYS A 140 11.62 25.79 1.05
C CYS A 140 11.85 24.90 -0.16
N MET A 141 11.05 25.06 -1.22
CA MET A 141 11.11 24.21 -2.39
C MET A 141 10.88 25.01 -3.68
N ARG A 142 11.60 24.65 -4.74
CA ARG A 142 11.32 25.08 -6.10
C ARG A 142 11.21 23.88 -7.02
N VAL A 143 10.10 23.80 -7.76
CA VAL A 143 9.95 22.82 -8.85
C VAL A 143 10.73 23.33 -10.06
N LEU A 144 11.67 22.52 -10.54
CA LEU A 144 12.50 22.86 -11.70
C LEU A 144 11.81 22.50 -13.00
N GLN A 145 11.27 21.28 -13.04
CA GLN A 145 10.73 20.65 -14.25
C GLN A 145 9.69 19.60 -13.83
N VAL A 146 8.67 19.43 -14.67
CA VAL A 146 7.76 18.28 -14.60
C VAL A 146 8.08 17.37 -15.78
N LYS A 147 8.56 16.16 -15.49
CA LYS A 147 8.93 15.15 -16.48
C LYS A 147 7.84 14.10 -16.61
N GLN A 148 7.71 13.49 -17.77
CA GLN A 148 6.73 12.46 -18.05
C GLN A 148 7.37 11.08 -18.05
N PHE A 149 7.06 10.26 -17.05
CA PHE A 149 7.45 8.85 -17.05
C PHE A 149 6.54 8.05 -18.00
N ASP A 150 5.22 8.15 -17.78
CA ASP A 150 4.16 7.60 -18.62
C ASP A 150 2.99 8.60 -18.69
N LYS A 151 1.89 8.23 -19.35
CA LYS A 151 0.69 9.08 -19.51
C LYS A 151 -0.01 9.46 -18.20
N GLU A 152 0.29 8.79 -17.09
CA GLU A 152 -0.40 8.97 -15.81
C GLU A 152 0.54 9.44 -14.69
N THR A 153 1.85 9.47 -14.93
CA THR A 153 2.86 9.59 -13.89
C THR A 153 3.85 10.71 -14.21
N PRO A 154 3.63 11.89 -13.64
CA PRO A 154 4.63 12.95 -13.66
C PRO A 154 5.75 12.66 -12.66
N ILE A 155 6.94 13.19 -12.95
CA ILE A 155 8.07 13.27 -12.03
C ILE A 155 8.40 14.75 -11.84
N LEU A 156 8.23 15.26 -10.63
CA LEU A 156 8.54 16.66 -10.32
C LEU A 156 9.99 16.73 -9.86
N VAL A 157 10.88 17.30 -10.67
CA VAL A 157 12.27 17.53 -10.27
C VAL A 157 12.32 18.78 -9.40
N VAL A 158 12.87 18.69 -8.20
CA VAL A 158 12.80 19.77 -7.20
C VAL A 158 14.15 20.10 -6.58
N LEU A 159 14.33 21.36 -6.21
CA LEU A 159 15.31 21.78 -5.23
C LEU A 159 14.60 22.02 -3.91
N PHE A 160 15.17 21.58 -2.79
CA PHE A 160 14.63 21.86 -1.48
C PHE A 160 15.70 22.20 -0.44
N GLN A 161 15.31 22.99 0.56
CA GLN A 161 16.09 23.32 1.75
C GLN A 161 15.17 23.17 2.96
N HIS A 162 15.66 22.52 4.01
CA HIS A 162 14.95 22.38 5.29
C HIS A 162 15.69 23.18 6.35
N ASP A 163 14.95 24.07 7.00
CA ASP A 163 15.46 24.95 8.05
C ASP A 163 14.52 24.89 9.27
N LEU A 164 15.11 25.07 10.45
CA LEU A 164 14.39 25.12 11.72
C LEU A 164 14.41 26.54 12.27
N LYS A 165 13.39 26.88 13.07
CA LYS A 165 13.36 28.15 13.81
C LYS A 165 14.59 28.26 14.71
N GLY A 166 15.26 29.40 14.63
CA GLY A 166 16.53 29.64 15.35
C GLY A 166 17.76 29.02 14.68
N ALA A 167 17.61 28.26 13.59
CA ALA A 167 18.72 27.66 12.84
C ALA A 167 18.49 27.75 11.33
N ILE A 168 18.08 28.94 10.86
CA ILE A 168 17.81 29.20 9.45
C ILE A 168 19.13 29.28 8.68
N SER A 169 19.23 28.55 7.57
CA SER A 169 20.41 28.59 6.72
C SER A 169 20.54 29.96 6.00
N PRO A 170 21.77 30.45 5.74
CA PRO A 170 21.95 31.67 4.94
C PRO A 170 21.30 31.56 3.56
N GLY A 171 21.39 30.39 2.93
CA GLY A 171 20.76 30.11 1.64
C GLY A 171 19.23 30.21 1.68
N GLY A 172 18.59 29.59 2.69
CA GLY A 172 17.15 29.69 2.90
C GLY A 172 16.67 31.12 3.15
N ALA A 173 17.37 31.85 4.01
CA ALA A 173 17.06 33.26 4.29
C ALA A 173 17.19 34.16 3.04
N GLN A 174 18.27 33.99 2.26
CA GLN A 174 18.48 34.74 1.02
C GLN A 174 17.45 34.37 -0.05
N TRP A 175 17.10 33.09 -0.17
CA TRP A 175 16.08 32.62 -1.11
C TRP A 175 14.70 33.21 -0.77
N MET A 176 14.28 33.15 0.49
CA MET A 176 13.03 33.77 0.94
C MET A 176 13.01 35.28 0.70
N SER A 177 14.10 35.96 1.05
CA SER A 177 14.25 37.40 0.79
C SER A 177 14.14 37.72 -0.71
N SER A 178 14.73 36.89 -1.58
CA SER A 178 14.67 37.11 -3.03
C SER A 178 13.26 36.99 -3.60
N ILE A 179 12.40 36.12 -3.02
CA ILE A 179 11.01 35.94 -3.45
C ILE A 179 10.17 37.13 -2.97
N VAL A 180 10.26 37.46 -1.68
CA VAL A 180 9.49 38.57 -1.08
C VAL A 180 9.84 39.91 -1.73
N ASN A 181 11.11 40.13 -2.07
CA ASN A 181 11.57 41.36 -2.70
C ASN A 181 11.48 41.33 -4.24
N SER A 182 11.02 40.23 -4.84
CA SER A 182 10.90 40.16 -6.29
C SER A 182 9.79 41.12 -6.77
N LYS A 183 10.10 41.94 -7.79
CA LYS A 183 9.09 42.81 -8.45
C LYS A 183 8.10 42.01 -9.30
N THR A 184 8.38 40.72 -9.50
CA THR A 184 7.50 39.77 -10.17
C THR A 184 6.38 39.37 -9.23
N THR A 185 5.14 39.53 -9.66
CA THR A 185 3.90 39.11 -8.98
C THR A 185 3.74 37.59 -8.85
N GLN A 186 4.81 36.79 -8.95
CA GLN A 186 4.70 35.34 -8.84
C GLN A 186 4.25 34.96 -7.42
N PRO A 187 3.09 34.31 -7.26
CA PRO A 187 2.57 33.99 -5.95
C PRO A 187 3.42 32.91 -5.29
N LEU A 188 3.80 33.10 -4.03
CA LEU A 188 4.41 32.04 -3.21
C LEU A 188 3.30 31.08 -2.75
N LEU A 189 3.44 29.78 -3.03
CA LEU A 189 2.55 28.78 -2.43
C LEU A 189 3.01 28.47 -1.01
N LYS A 190 2.21 28.84 -0.01
CA LYS A 190 2.41 28.45 1.39
C LYS A 190 1.49 27.28 1.74
N ILE A 191 2.07 26.16 2.15
CA ILE A 191 1.38 24.96 2.62
C ILE A 191 1.60 24.84 4.13
N THR A 192 0.50 24.73 4.89
CA THR A 192 0.57 24.41 6.32
C THR A 192 0.56 22.91 6.49
N ALA A 193 1.56 22.35 7.18
CA ALA A 193 1.77 20.91 7.34
C ALA A 193 2.18 20.55 8.76
N THR A 194 1.73 19.41 9.27
CA THR A 194 2.18 18.95 10.61
C THR A 194 3.66 18.58 10.60
N ILE A 195 4.30 18.54 11.78
CA ILE A 195 5.69 18.08 11.88
C ILE A 195 5.85 16.65 11.37
N GLN A 196 4.89 15.76 11.66
CA GLN A 196 4.91 14.37 11.20
C GLN A 196 4.77 14.27 9.66
N GLU A 197 3.93 15.10 9.06
CA GLU A 197 3.79 15.21 7.60
C GLU A 197 5.10 15.71 6.95
N GLN A 198 5.71 16.76 7.52
CA GLN A 198 7.01 17.26 7.06
C GLN A 198 8.11 16.20 7.19
N GLN A 199 8.10 15.39 8.26
CA GLN A 199 9.04 14.29 8.44
C GLN A 199 8.91 13.25 7.32
N LEU A 200 7.69 12.88 6.91
CA LEU A 200 7.49 11.98 5.77
C LEU A 200 7.98 12.62 4.45
N LEU A 201 7.64 13.89 4.21
CA LEU A 201 8.08 14.62 3.01
C LEU A 201 9.61 14.70 2.92
N LEU A 202 10.29 15.05 4.00
CA LEU A 202 11.75 15.15 4.05
C LEU A 202 12.41 13.79 3.83
N ARG A 203 11.89 12.73 4.47
CA ARG A 203 12.40 11.36 4.25
C ARG A 203 12.29 10.95 2.80
N LEU A 204 11.15 11.25 2.16
CA LEU A 204 10.94 11.02 0.73
C LEU A 204 11.94 11.81 -0.11
N LEU A 205 12.09 13.11 0.14
CA LEU A 205 13.00 14.00 -0.59
C LEU A 205 14.47 13.59 -0.44
N TYR A 206 14.94 13.26 0.77
CA TYR A 206 16.32 12.81 1.00
C TYR A 206 16.59 11.39 0.48
N ALA A 207 15.58 10.50 0.45
CA ALA A 207 15.73 9.19 -0.17
C ALA A 207 15.83 9.32 -1.70
N ASN A 208 14.97 10.16 -2.29
CA ASN A 208 14.93 10.40 -3.73
C ASN A 208 16.17 11.15 -4.24
N SER A 209 16.77 12.03 -3.45
CA SER A 209 17.99 12.74 -3.87
C SER A 209 19.16 11.78 -4.17
N LYS A 210 19.20 10.63 -3.49
CA LYS A 210 20.22 9.59 -3.69
C LYS A 210 19.98 8.72 -4.94
N ARG A 211 18.84 8.89 -5.61
CA ARG A 211 18.40 8.08 -6.77
C ARG A 211 18.57 8.81 -8.10
N LEU A 212 19.17 10.00 -8.08
CA LEU A 212 19.49 10.77 -9.27
C LEU A 212 20.92 10.49 -9.74
N VAL A 213 21.15 10.48 -11.05
CA VAL A 213 22.50 10.37 -11.60
C VAL A 213 23.33 11.60 -11.20
N SER A 214 24.58 11.38 -10.80
CA SER A 214 25.46 12.47 -10.33
C SER A 214 25.81 13.50 -11.41
N SER A 215 25.72 13.10 -12.69
CA SER A 215 25.93 13.93 -13.87
C SER A 215 24.79 14.93 -14.13
N TYR A 216 23.60 14.71 -13.58
CA TYR A 216 22.48 15.63 -13.77
C TYR A 216 22.68 16.89 -12.91
N LYS A 217 23.00 18.01 -13.58
CA LYS A 217 23.26 19.32 -12.97
C LYS A 217 22.29 20.38 -13.53
N PRO A 218 21.08 20.52 -12.96
CA PRO A 218 20.13 21.51 -13.45
C PRO A 218 20.55 22.92 -13.04
N LYS A 219 19.98 23.93 -13.72
CA LYS A 219 20.22 25.34 -13.42
C LYS A 219 19.71 25.71 -12.02
N ARG A 220 20.58 26.34 -11.24
CA ARG A 220 20.31 26.86 -9.89
C ARG A 220 20.47 28.38 -9.89
N ALA A 221 19.65 29.07 -9.09
CA ALA A 221 19.89 30.47 -8.76
C ALA A 221 21.06 30.58 -7.76
N SER A 222 21.64 31.78 -7.63
CA SER A 222 22.73 32.04 -6.67
C SER A 222 22.35 31.76 -5.22
N THR A 223 21.07 31.93 -4.88
CA THR A 223 20.50 31.65 -3.54
C THR A 223 20.27 30.17 -3.25
N GLU A 224 20.47 29.28 -4.24
CA GLU A 224 20.10 27.85 -4.16
C GLU A 224 21.30 26.92 -4.09
N THR A 225 22.46 27.47 -3.75
CA THR A 225 23.72 26.72 -3.64
C THR A 225 23.66 25.66 -2.53
N SER A 226 22.95 25.94 -1.44
CA SER A 226 22.74 24.99 -0.33
C SER A 226 21.61 23.98 -0.56
N PHE A 227 20.76 24.21 -1.56
CA PHE A 227 19.56 23.39 -1.76
C PHE A 227 19.92 21.98 -2.24
N THR A 228 19.22 20.98 -1.72
CA THR A 228 19.36 19.59 -2.15
C THR A 228 18.51 19.34 -3.39
N LEU A 229 19.09 18.67 -4.39
CA LEU A 229 18.35 18.24 -5.58
C LEU A 229 17.66 16.91 -5.32
N SER A 230 16.38 16.82 -5.67
CA SER A 230 15.57 15.62 -5.50
C SER A 230 14.47 15.56 -6.56
N PHE A 231 13.55 14.61 -6.40
CA PHE A 231 12.32 14.53 -7.17
C PHE A 231 11.17 14.06 -6.28
N LEU A 232 9.95 14.41 -6.68
CA LEU A 232 8.70 13.93 -6.12
C LEU A 232 7.98 13.07 -7.16
N LEU A 233 7.41 11.97 -6.69
CA LEU A 233 6.47 11.13 -7.42
C LEU A 233 5.08 11.26 -6.79
N PRO A 234 4.01 10.91 -7.52
CA PRO A 234 2.71 10.68 -6.91
C PRO A 234 2.84 9.71 -5.72
N VAL A 235 2.32 10.12 -4.56
CA VAL A 235 2.23 9.27 -3.37
C VAL A 235 0.80 8.80 -3.24
N GLY A 236 0.61 7.52 -2.97
CA GLY A 236 -0.70 6.90 -2.78
C GLY A 236 -0.75 5.93 -1.62
N PRO A 237 -1.92 5.30 -1.40
CA PRO A 237 -2.04 4.26 -0.41
C PRO A 237 -1.20 3.04 -0.82
N LEU A 238 -0.83 2.21 0.16
CA LEU A 238 -0.14 0.96 -0.12
C LEU A 238 -1.07 -0.02 -0.85
N ALA A 239 -0.52 -0.75 -1.82
CA ALA A 239 -1.19 -1.90 -2.40
C ALA A 239 -1.35 -3.02 -1.34
N GLY A 240 -2.38 -3.87 -1.49
CA GLY A 240 -2.67 -4.94 -0.52
C GLY A 240 -1.47 -5.86 -0.21
N ARG A 241 -0.63 -6.14 -1.21
CA ARG A 241 0.62 -6.91 -1.05
C ARG A 241 1.66 -6.23 -0.16
N ASP A 242 1.76 -4.91 -0.25
CA ASP A 242 2.75 -4.11 0.48
C ASP A 242 2.27 -3.91 1.93
N ILE A 243 0.96 -3.66 2.11
CA ILE A 243 0.30 -3.77 3.43
C ILE A 243 0.62 -5.14 4.01
N ALA A 244 0.50 -6.22 3.21
CA ALA A 244 0.74 -7.56 3.71
C ALA A 244 2.14 -7.72 4.28
N LYS A 245 3.11 -7.44 3.42
CA LYS A 245 4.53 -7.55 3.67
C LYS A 245 4.99 -6.75 4.89
N TYR A 246 4.55 -5.50 5.03
CA TYR A 246 5.07 -4.63 6.11
C TYR A 246 4.39 -4.86 7.47
N ASN A 247 3.20 -5.45 7.48
CA ASN A 247 2.51 -5.86 8.70
C ASN A 247 2.96 -7.25 9.20
N THR A 248 3.74 -7.99 8.43
CA THR A 248 4.27 -9.30 8.82
C THR A 248 5.75 -9.24 9.14
N ASN A 249 6.21 -10.16 9.98
CA ASN A 249 7.63 -10.40 10.21
C ASN A 249 8.03 -11.64 9.41
N ASP A 250 8.98 -11.48 8.48
CA ASP A 250 9.49 -12.59 7.66
C ASP A 250 10.37 -13.57 8.47
N GLY A 251 10.80 -13.17 9.67
CA GLY A 251 11.60 -13.94 10.61
C GLY A 251 10.83 -14.33 11.88
N CYS A 252 11.36 -13.94 13.04
CA CYS A 252 10.77 -14.20 14.34
C CYS A 252 9.45 -13.43 14.48
N SER A 253 8.39 -14.11 14.93
CA SER A 253 7.07 -13.53 15.19
C SER A 253 7.11 -12.39 16.22
N VAL A 254 8.16 -12.30 17.05
CA VAL A 254 8.32 -11.30 18.11
C VAL A 254 9.22 -10.14 17.70
N CYS A 255 10.49 -10.44 17.37
CA CYS A 255 11.51 -9.42 17.11
C CYS A 255 11.83 -9.21 15.62
N GLY A 256 11.32 -10.05 14.71
CA GLY A 256 11.60 -9.96 13.27
C GLY A 256 12.93 -10.56 12.81
N ASP A 257 13.85 -10.91 13.72
CA ASP A 257 15.15 -11.50 13.38
C ASP A 257 15.01 -12.84 12.64
N PRO A 258 16.01 -13.27 11.84
CA PRO A 258 15.98 -14.56 11.17
C PRO A 258 15.66 -15.71 12.14
N ALA A 259 14.55 -16.39 11.89
CA ALA A 259 14.06 -17.47 12.75
C ALA A 259 14.08 -18.81 12.01
N ALA A 260 14.96 -19.72 12.41
CA ALA A 260 15.01 -21.08 11.86
C ALA A 260 14.02 -22.04 12.55
N LYS A 261 13.59 -21.73 13.79
CA LYS A 261 12.76 -22.62 14.60
C LYS A 261 11.28 -22.23 14.49
N LYS A 262 10.43 -23.24 14.34
CA LYS A 262 8.97 -23.11 14.44
C LYS A 262 8.51 -23.58 15.82
N CYS A 263 7.34 -23.13 16.25
CA CYS A 263 6.68 -23.71 17.42
C CYS A 263 6.48 -25.22 17.20
N SER A 264 7.09 -26.06 18.02
CA SER A 264 7.06 -27.52 17.86
C SER A 264 5.68 -28.14 18.06
N ARG A 265 4.73 -27.40 18.65
CA ARG A 265 3.37 -27.87 18.91
C ARG A 265 2.42 -27.61 17.74
N CYS A 266 2.31 -26.36 17.32
CA CYS A 266 1.33 -25.94 16.30
C CYS A 266 1.95 -25.62 14.94
N GLY A 267 3.28 -25.48 14.86
CA GLY A 267 3.98 -25.01 13.65
C GLY A 267 3.69 -23.55 13.26
N ALA A 268 2.81 -22.86 13.99
CA ALA A 268 2.17 -21.62 13.52
C ALA A 268 2.95 -20.32 13.76
N ALA A 269 3.99 -20.37 14.60
CA ALA A 269 4.83 -19.22 14.91
C ALA A 269 6.30 -19.59 14.73
N ARG A 270 7.14 -18.59 14.46
CA ARG A 270 8.59 -18.73 14.28
C ARG A 270 9.33 -17.92 15.33
N TYR A 271 10.39 -18.49 15.90
CA TYR A 271 11.19 -17.82 16.91
C TYR A 271 12.68 -17.96 16.59
N CYS A 272 13.44 -16.89 16.82
CA CYS A 272 14.90 -16.93 16.76
C CYS A 272 15.45 -17.82 17.89
N ASP A 273 14.84 -17.76 19.08
CA ASP A 273 15.21 -18.54 20.25
C ASP A 273 14.02 -18.84 21.21
N ALA A 274 14.33 -19.48 22.34
CA ALA A 274 13.36 -19.81 23.37
C ALA A 274 12.88 -18.59 24.18
N VAL A 275 13.63 -17.48 24.18
CA VAL A 275 13.26 -16.25 24.89
C VAL A 275 12.08 -15.61 24.17
N CYS A 276 12.18 -15.41 22.85
CA CYS A 276 11.07 -14.89 22.06
C CYS A 276 9.84 -15.82 22.10
N GLN A 277 10.04 -17.15 22.12
CA GLN A 277 8.91 -18.08 22.29
C GLN A 277 8.21 -17.89 23.63
N LYS A 278 8.96 -17.72 24.72
CA LYS A 278 8.42 -17.54 26.08
C LYS A 278 7.69 -16.19 26.21
N ASP A 279 8.22 -15.15 25.57
CA ASP A 279 7.61 -13.82 25.54
C ASP A 279 6.26 -13.82 24.82
N ASP A 280 6.17 -14.48 23.66
CA ASP A 280 4.93 -14.61 22.89
C ASP A 280 3.93 -15.59 23.53
N TRP A 281 4.37 -16.44 24.46
CA TRP A 281 3.52 -17.52 24.99
C TRP A 281 2.18 -17.03 25.55
N LYS A 282 2.14 -15.85 26.19
CA LYS A 282 0.89 -15.29 26.74
C LYS A 282 -0.16 -15.04 25.66
N THR A 283 0.25 -14.57 24.49
CA THR A 283 -0.62 -14.27 23.34
C THR A 283 -0.81 -15.49 22.44
N HIS A 284 0.24 -16.31 22.28
CA HIS A 284 0.23 -17.46 21.40
C HIS A 284 -0.45 -18.70 21.98
N ARG A 285 -0.45 -18.92 23.30
CA ARG A 285 -0.91 -20.17 23.94
C ARG A 285 -2.30 -20.61 23.52
N ALA A 286 -3.26 -19.68 23.47
CA ALA A 286 -4.63 -19.99 23.08
C ALA A 286 -4.68 -20.54 21.64
N LEU A 287 -4.05 -19.83 20.71
CA LEU A 287 -3.94 -20.23 19.31
C LEU A 287 -3.12 -21.52 19.13
N CYS A 288 -2.04 -21.67 19.89
CA CYS A 288 -1.18 -22.85 19.84
C CYS A 288 -1.97 -24.11 20.20
N ASN A 289 -2.72 -24.06 21.30
CA ASN A 289 -3.49 -25.20 21.79
C ASN A 289 -4.62 -25.56 20.83
N SER A 290 -5.25 -24.56 20.21
CA SER A 290 -6.35 -24.79 19.26
C SER A 290 -5.85 -25.39 17.94
N LEU A 291 -4.68 -24.96 17.45
CA LEU A 291 -4.11 -25.47 16.20
C LEU A 291 -3.36 -26.80 16.35
N GLN A 292 -2.77 -27.09 17.51
CA GLN A 292 -1.96 -28.30 17.73
C GLN A 292 -2.75 -29.60 17.44
N ASN A 293 -4.03 -29.64 17.80
CA ASN A 293 -4.88 -30.83 17.65
C ASN A 293 -5.96 -30.63 16.59
N ALA A 294 -5.83 -29.60 15.75
CA ALA A 294 -6.83 -29.32 14.73
C ALA A 294 -6.76 -30.33 13.60
N ARG A 295 -7.93 -30.69 13.07
CA ARG A 295 -8.08 -31.46 11.85
C ARG A 295 -7.84 -30.55 10.64
N TRP A 296 -6.80 -30.87 9.89
CA TRP A 296 -6.46 -30.25 8.62
C TRP A 296 -6.87 -31.17 7.47
N LYS A 297 -7.43 -30.63 6.40
CA LYS A 297 -7.73 -31.36 5.18
C LYS A 297 -7.08 -30.65 3.99
N SER A 298 -6.36 -31.41 3.19
CA SER A 298 -5.72 -30.93 1.97
C SER A 298 -6.72 -30.80 0.84
N ALA A 299 -6.64 -29.69 0.10
CA ALA A 299 -7.37 -29.43 -1.12
C ALA A 299 -6.38 -29.02 -2.23
N THR A 300 -6.66 -29.46 -3.45
CA THR A 300 -6.08 -28.89 -4.66
C THR A 300 -6.87 -27.64 -5.07
N PHE A 301 -6.20 -26.68 -5.67
CA PHE A 301 -6.84 -25.47 -6.18
C PHE A 301 -6.32 -25.10 -7.56
N VAL A 302 -7.07 -24.26 -8.26
CA VAL A 302 -6.65 -23.59 -9.49
C VAL A 302 -6.69 -22.09 -9.30
N SER A 303 -6.04 -21.34 -10.20
CA SER A 303 -6.08 -19.89 -10.13
C SER A 303 -7.50 -19.37 -10.36
N ALA A 304 -7.96 -18.41 -9.54
CA ALA A 304 -9.26 -17.77 -9.75
C ALA A 304 -9.34 -16.95 -11.05
N ASP A 305 -8.18 -16.66 -11.66
CA ASP A 305 -8.04 -15.89 -12.90
C ASP A 305 -8.05 -16.79 -14.16
N GLU A 306 -8.07 -18.13 -14.03
CA GLU A 306 -8.11 -19.01 -15.19
C GLU A 306 -9.47 -18.88 -15.91
N PRO A 307 -9.47 -18.58 -17.23
CA PRO A 307 -10.71 -18.36 -17.97
C PRO A 307 -11.54 -19.65 -17.99
N GLN A 308 -12.70 -19.60 -17.36
CA GLN A 308 -13.70 -20.65 -17.47
C GLN A 308 -14.59 -20.37 -18.68
N PRO A 309 -14.95 -21.38 -19.49
CA PRO A 309 -15.86 -21.19 -20.62
C PRO A 309 -17.17 -20.53 -20.15
N GLY A 310 -17.41 -19.29 -20.61
CA GLY A 310 -18.63 -18.54 -20.30
C GLY A 310 -18.65 -17.76 -18.97
N LEU A 311 -17.55 -17.74 -18.20
CA LEU A 311 -17.49 -16.99 -16.94
C LEU A 311 -16.29 -16.03 -16.92
N PHE A 312 -16.58 -14.73 -16.93
CA PHE A 312 -15.57 -13.68 -16.74
C PHE A 312 -15.53 -13.30 -15.25
N SER A 313 -14.37 -13.48 -14.61
CA SER A 313 -14.13 -13.07 -13.22
C SER A 313 -13.07 -11.98 -13.18
N VAL A 314 -13.37 -10.83 -12.56
CA VAL A 314 -12.40 -9.76 -12.34
C VAL A 314 -12.09 -9.66 -10.85
N ARG A 315 -10.80 -9.81 -10.50
CA ARG A 315 -10.32 -9.57 -9.13
C ARG A 315 -10.21 -8.08 -8.87
N ILE A 316 -11.10 -7.58 -8.02
CA ILE A 316 -11.00 -6.25 -7.42
C ILE A 316 -10.86 -6.40 -5.91
N SER A 317 -9.83 -5.76 -5.36
CA SER A 317 -9.54 -5.59 -3.94
C SER A 317 -9.83 -4.16 -3.53
N GLN A 318 -10.25 -3.96 -2.28
CA GLN A 318 -10.42 -2.62 -1.71
C GLN A 318 -9.12 -1.82 -1.68
N TYR A 319 -7.97 -2.51 -1.69
CA TYR A 319 -6.63 -1.94 -1.72
C TYR A 319 -6.08 -1.72 -3.13
N ASP A 320 -6.86 -1.99 -4.18
CA ASP A 320 -6.42 -1.76 -5.55
C ASP A 320 -6.41 -0.28 -5.89
N ILE A 321 -5.34 0.17 -6.56
CA ILE A 321 -5.14 1.57 -6.92
C ILE A 321 -5.86 1.86 -8.23
N VAL A 322 -6.75 2.85 -8.21
CA VAL A 322 -7.66 3.13 -9.34
C VAL A 322 -6.91 3.73 -10.53
N GLN A 323 -5.94 4.62 -10.28
CA GLN A 323 -5.16 5.34 -11.31
C GLN A 323 -3.91 4.60 -11.78
N HIS A 324 -3.73 3.34 -11.40
CA HIS A 324 -2.57 2.58 -11.86
C HIS A 324 -2.96 1.86 -13.16
N GLN A 325 -2.14 1.96 -14.20
CA GLN A 325 -2.23 1.15 -15.42
C GLN A 325 -2.35 -0.37 -15.18
N ASP A 326 -2.20 -0.84 -13.94
CA ASP A 326 -2.55 -2.20 -13.55
C ASP A 326 -4.02 -2.51 -13.84
N THR A 327 -4.95 -1.55 -13.81
CA THR A 327 -6.35 -1.80 -14.21
C THR A 327 -6.43 -2.18 -15.69
N GLN A 328 -5.73 -1.46 -16.56
CA GLN A 328 -5.69 -1.73 -18.00
C GLN A 328 -4.92 -3.03 -18.30
N LYS A 329 -3.77 -3.26 -17.67
CA LYS A 329 -3.02 -4.53 -17.78
C LYS A 329 -3.79 -5.72 -17.20
N ARG A 330 -4.61 -5.52 -16.17
CA ARG A 330 -5.52 -6.56 -15.63
C ARG A 330 -6.63 -6.86 -16.62
N MET A 331 -7.23 -5.83 -17.24
CA MET A 331 -8.18 -6.01 -18.33
C MET A 331 -7.56 -6.73 -19.53
N GLU A 332 -6.36 -6.34 -19.97
CA GLU A 332 -5.62 -7.03 -21.02
C GLU A 332 -5.26 -8.46 -20.61
N ALA A 333 -4.86 -8.69 -19.36
CA ALA A 333 -4.56 -10.02 -18.84
C ALA A 333 -5.79 -10.93 -18.78
N LEU A 334 -6.99 -10.38 -18.57
CA LEU A 334 -8.26 -11.11 -18.60
C LEU A 334 -8.59 -11.66 -19.99
N PHE A 335 -8.09 -11.01 -21.06
CA PHE A 335 -8.23 -11.46 -22.44
C PHE A 335 -7.01 -12.23 -22.95
N SER A 336 -5.97 -12.37 -22.14
CA SER A 336 -4.76 -13.11 -22.50
C SER A 336 -4.86 -14.55 -22.00
N ASN A 337 -4.76 -15.53 -22.89
CA ASN A 337 -4.63 -16.97 -22.54
C ASN A 337 -3.24 -17.28 -21.96
N VAL A 338 -2.76 -16.47 -21.02
CA VAL A 338 -1.48 -16.70 -20.35
C VAL A 338 -1.74 -17.67 -19.21
N ASN A 339 -1.21 -18.89 -19.32
CA ASN A 339 -1.13 -19.81 -18.21
C ASN A 339 -0.27 -19.17 -17.11
N LYS A 340 -0.92 -18.52 -16.14
CA LYS A 340 -0.27 -17.99 -14.96
C LYS A 340 -0.01 -19.19 -14.07
N GLY A 341 1.26 -19.56 -13.92
CA GLY A 341 1.69 -20.60 -12.99
C GLY A 341 1.20 -20.35 -11.54
N PRO A 342 1.58 -21.20 -10.58
CA PRO A 342 1.01 -21.17 -9.23
C PRO A 342 1.14 -19.77 -8.59
N PRO A 343 0.09 -19.28 -7.89
CA PRO A 343 0.16 -18.02 -7.17
C PRO A 343 1.35 -18.01 -6.21
N THR A 344 2.06 -16.89 -6.05
CA THR A 344 3.20 -16.81 -5.12
C THR A 344 2.81 -17.21 -3.69
N ASN A 345 3.61 -18.05 -3.04
CA ASN A 345 3.40 -18.43 -1.64
C ASN A 345 3.95 -17.36 -0.68
N THR A 346 3.22 -16.25 -0.52
CA THR A 346 3.61 -15.14 0.36
C THR A 346 3.64 -15.50 1.84
N HIS A 347 2.86 -16.51 2.25
CA HIS A 347 2.74 -16.96 3.65
C HIS A 347 3.71 -18.11 4.00
N GLY A 348 4.37 -18.70 3.00
CA GLY A 348 5.26 -19.84 3.18
C GLY A 348 4.55 -21.06 3.77
N LEU A 349 5.17 -21.70 4.77
CA LEU A 349 4.61 -22.84 5.51
C LEU A 349 4.03 -22.41 6.87
N VAL A 350 3.67 -21.14 7.02
CA VAL A 350 3.05 -20.60 8.23
C VAL A 350 1.53 -20.58 8.02
N PRO A 351 0.72 -21.06 8.97
CA PRO A 351 -0.72 -20.92 8.93
C PRO A 351 -1.14 -19.45 8.82
N PHE A 352 -2.01 -19.16 7.87
CA PHE A 352 -2.59 -17.84 7.64
C PHE A 352 -4.10 -17.96 7.54
N ILE A 353 -4.81 -16.84 7.57
CA ILE A 353 -6.27 -16.85 7.55
C ILE A 353 -6.75 -16.64 6.13
N VAL A 354 -7.69 -17.48 5.70
CA VAL A 354 -8.42 -17.35 4.43
C VAL A 354 -9.91 -17.24 4.69
N LYS A 355 -10.58 -16.45 3.85
CA LYS A 355 -12.02 -16.52 3.66
C LYS A 355 -12.32 -17.61 2.64
N VAL A 356 -13.20 -18.52 3.02
CA VAL A 356 -13.72 -19.57 2.16
C VAL A 356 -15.18 -19.24 1.88
N GLN A 357 -15.51 -19.02 0.61
CA GLN A 357 -16.84 -18.59 0.18
C GLN A 357 -17.40 -19.55 -0.87
N LEU A 358 -18.55 -20.15 -0.57
CA LEU A 358 -19.33 -20.95 -1.50
C LEU A 358 -19.83 -20.08 -2.64
N GLN A 359 -19.53 -20.47 -3.88
CA GLN A 359 -20.14 -19.84 -5.04
C GLN A 359 -21.60 -20.29 -5.15
N SER A 360 -22.53 -19.39 -4.83
CA SER A 360 -23.96 -19.66 -4.85
C SER A 360 -24.70 -18.43 -5.36
N SER A 361 -25.82 -18.64 -6.03
CA SER A 361 -26.76 -17.56 -6.40
C SER A 361 -27.27 -16.75 -5.19
N LYS A 362 -27.15 -17.29 -3.97
CA LYS A 362 -27.44 -16.59 -2.72
C LYS A 362 -26.30 -15.65 -2.27
N ALA A 363 -25.09 -15.80 -2.80
CA ALA A 363 -23.92 -14.97 -2.53
C ALA A 363 -23.95 -13.65 -3.35
N LYS A 364 -24.98 -12.82 -3.11
CA LYS A 364 -25.09 -11.51 -3.77
C LYS A 364 -24.07 -10.53 -3.18
N GLY A 365 -23.00 -10.23 -3.93
CA GLY A 365 -22.05 -9.17 -3.60
C GLY A 365 -22.55 -7.78 -4.00
N PRO A 366 -21.85 -6.69 -3.62
CA PRO A 366 -22.23 -5.32 -3.96
C PRO A 366 -22.32 -5.03 -5.47
N ALA A 367 -21.64 -5.84 -6.29
CA ALA A 367 -21.67 -5.75 -7.75
C ALA A 367 -22.90 -6.42 -8.40
N TYR A 368 -23.68 -7.21 -7.64
CA TYR A 368 -24.85 -7.93 -8.16
C TYR A 368 -25.96 -6.99 -8.68
N PRO A 369 -26.31 -5.88 -7.99
CA PRO A 369 -27.24 -4.87 -8.52
C PRO A 369 -26.71 -4.23 -9.82
N VAL A 370 -25.41 -3.89 -9.85
CA VAL A 370 -24.75 -3.24 -11.00
C VAL A 370 -24.77 -4.13 -12.25
N MET A 371 -24.50 -5.43 -12.12
CA MET A 371 -24.60 -6.37 -13.25
C MET A 371 -26.02 -6.48 -13.82
N LYS A 372 -27.03 -6.43 -12.95
CA LYS A 372 -28.44 -6.48 -13.37
C LYS A 372 -28.85 -5.20 -14.11
N GLU A 373 -28.34 -4.05 -13.69
CA GLU A 373 -28.56 -2.75 -14.36
C GLU A 373 -27.88 -2.67 -15.73
N LEU A 374 -26.73 -3.33 -15.90
CA LEU A 374 -26.01 -3.43 -17.17
C LEU A 374 -26.59 -4.49 -18.14
N GLY A 375 -27.74 -5.08 -17.83
CA GLY A 375 -28.43 -6.05 -18.69
C GLY A 375 -27.79 -7.45 -18.72
N GLY A 376 -26.87 -7.75 -17.82
CA GLY A 376 -26.26 -9.08 -17.70
C GLY A 376 -27.14 -10.06 -16.94
N THR A 377 -27.29 -11.28 -17.44
CA THR A 377 -27.82 -12.41 -16.67
C THR A 377 -26.71 -12.96 -15.76
N PRO A 378 -26.90 -12.99 -14.43
CA PRO A 378 -25.92 -13.60 -13.54
C PRO A 378 -25.72 -15.08 -13.92
N PRO A 379 -24.49 -15.58 -13.93
CA PRO A 379 -24.23 -17.00 -14.16
C PRO A 379 -24.92 -17.82 -13.07
N GLU A 380 -25.51 -18.96 -13.47
CA GLU A 380 -26.12 -19.91 -12.55
C GLU A 380 -25.02 -20.61 -11.76
N LEU A 381 -24.74 -20.12 -10.55
CA LEU A 381 -23.72 -20.70 -9.67
C LEU A 381 -24.28 -21.95 -9.00
N ASP A 382 -23.71 -23.11 -9.34
CA ASP A 382 -24.19 -24.44 -8.97
C ASP A 382 -23.82 -24.90 -7.55
N GLY A 383 -23.05 -24.09 -6.80
CA GLY A 383 -22.63 -24.47 -5.45
C GLY A 383 -21.50 -25.50 -5.40
N LYS A 384 -20.79 -25.76 -6.49
CA LYS A 384 -19.75 -26.80 -6.57
C LYS A 384 -18.32 -26.28 -6.47
N SER A 385 -18.14 -25.03 -6.07
CA SER A 385 -16.82 -24.44 -5.88
C SER A 385 -16.76 -23.47 -4.70
N PHE A 386 -15.57 -23.36 -4.12
CA PHE A 386 -15.22 -22.33 -3.14
C PHE A 386 -14.26 -21.32 -3.76
N LEU A 387 -14.55 -20.04 -3.58
CA LEU A 387 -13.56 -18.98 -3.69
C LEU A 387 -12.81 -18.88 -2.35
N VAL A 388 -11.50 -19.08 -2.38
CA VAL A 388 -10.63 -19.06 -1.20
C VAL A 388 -9.62 -17.94 -1.33
N TYR A 389 -9.58 -17.00 -0.38
CA TYR A 389 -8.64 -15.88 -0.43
C TYR A 389 -8.25 -15.34 0.94
N ASP A 390 -7.05 -14.76 1.05
CA ASP A 390 -6.63 -14.04 2.26
C ASP A 390 -7.17 -12.59 2.28
N GLN A 391 -7.13 -11.93 3.44
CA GLN A 391 -7.73 -10.60 3.65
C GLN A 391 -7.23 -9.56 2.64
N ARG A 392 -5.96 -9.71 2.26
CA ARG A 392 -5.23 -8.76 1.42
C ARG A 392 -5.24 -9.18 -0.05
N LYS A 393 -5.90 -10.29 -0.40
CA LYS A 393 -5.95 -10.91 -1.73
C LYS A 393 -4.57 -11.12 -2.36
N THR A 394 -3.56 -11.37 -1.53
CA THR A 394 -2.24 -11.83 -1.99
C THR A 394 -2.31 -13.28 -2.45
N PHE A 395 -3.32 -14.01 -1.98
CA PHE A 395 -3.69 -15.34 -2.39
C PHE A 395 -5.21 -15.37 -2.65
N GLU A 396 -5.64 -15.77 -3.85
CA GLU A 396 -7.05 -15.98 -4.19
C GLU A 396 -7.12 -17.06 -5.28
N VAL A 397 -7.87 -18.12 -4.99
CA VAL A 397 -7.92 -19.38 -5.75
C VAL A 397 -9.31 -20.00 -5.72
N MET A 398 -9.55 -20.96 -6.60
CA MET A 398 -10.77 -21.74 -6.65
C MET A 398 -10.50 -23.18 -6.24
N VAL A 399 -11.35 -23.71 -5.36
CA VAL A 399 -11.37 -25.13 -4.97
C VAL A 399 -12.66 -25.73 -5.51
N PHE A 400 -12.56 -26.68 -6.43
CA PHE A 400 -13.71 -27.32 -7.07
C PHE A 400 -14.02 -28.68 -6.44
N GLN A 401 -15.33 -28.99 -6.34
CA GLN A 401 -15.81 -30.21 -5.71
C GLN A 401 -15.36 -31.47 -6.44
N ASP A 402 -15.33 -31.48 -7.77
CA ASP A 402 -14.94 -32.63 -8.59
C ASP A 402 -13.53 -33.15 -8.29
N ALA A 403 -12.57 -32.24 -8.08
CA ALA A 403 -11.20 -32.55 -7.71
C ALA A 403 -11.01 -32.75 -6.19
N ASN A 404 -12.01 -32.40 -5.36
CA ASN A 404 -11.85 -32.26 -3.92
C ASN A 404 -13.05 -32.79 -3.10
N SER A 405 -13.80 -33.78 -3.59
CA SER A 405 -15.13 -34.16 -3.04
C SER A 405 -15.17 -34.30 -1.51
N GLU A 406 -14.23 -35.02 -0.92
CA GLU A 406 -14.22 -35.28 0.53
C GLU A 406 -13.95 -34.01 1.35
N VAL A 407 -12.88 -33.27 1.04
CA VAL A 407 -12.57 -32.01 1.74
C VAL A 407 -13.64 -30.96 1.46
N PHE A 408 -14.22 -30.96 0.26
CA PHE A 408 -15.28 -30.04 -0.12
C PHE A 408 -16.50 -30.21 0.78
N ASP A 409 -16.96 -31.45 0.95
CA ASP A 409 -18.12 -31.75 1.80
C ASP A 409 -17.87 -31.40 3.27
N ASP A 410 -16.67 -31.65 3.76
CA ASP A 410 -16.28 -31.30 5.13
C ASP A 410 -16.22 -29.79 5.36
N VAL A 411 -15.64 -29.03 4.43
CA VAL A 411 -15.63 -27.57 4.46
C VAL A 411 -17.05 -27.02 4.32
N LEU A 412 -17.88 -27.61 3.46
CA LEU A 412 -19.28 -27.21 3.28
C LEU A 412 -20.09 -27.41 4.56
N LYS A 413 -19.90 -28.51 5.29
CA LYS A 413 -20.51 -28.73 6.61
C LYS A 413 -20.11 -27.64 7.60
N VAL A 414 -18.84 -27.24 7.62
CA VAL A 414 -18.36 -26.14 8.46
C VAL A 414 -19.03 -24.82 8.08
N ILE A 415 -19.07 -24.47 6.79
CA ILE A 415 -19.71 -23.24 6.30
C ILE A 415 -21.20 -23.22 6.66
N LYS A 416 -21.92 -24.32 6.47
CA LYS A 416 -23.36 -24.40 6.76
C LYS A 416 -23.67 -24.30 8.24
N SER A 417 -22.82 -24.86 9.11
CA SER A 417 -23.05 -24.91 10.56
C SER A 417 -22.56 -23.68 11.31
N ARG A 418 -21.42 -23.10 10.90
CA ARG A 418 -20.74 -22.02 11.63
C ARG A 418 -20.44 -20.78 10.80
N GLY A 419 -20.70 -20.83 9.49
CA GLY A 419 -20.42 -19.74 8.56
C GLY A 419 -21.52 -18.69 8.52
N GLU A 420 -21.14 -17.48 8.12
CA GLU A 420 -22.05 -16.38 7.93
C GLU A 420 -23.00 -16.68 6.75
N ARG A 421 -24.31 -16.56 7.01
CA ARG A 421 -25.40 -16.82 6.05
C ARG A 421 -25.33 -18.22 5.40
N ALA A 422 -24.64 -19.18 6.03
CA ALA A 422 -24.36 -20.50 5.47
C ALA A 422 -23.67 -20.47 4.09
N ILE A 423 -22.91 -19.40 3.78
CA ILE A 423 -22.29 -19.18 2.47
C ILE A 423 -20.78 -18.95 2.58
N LYS A 424 -20.30 -18.40 3.70
CA LYS A 424 -18.87 -18.06 3.85
C LYS A 424 -18.40 -18.24 5.29
N THR A 425 -17.12 -18.52 5.47
CA THR A 425 -16.47 -18.54 6.78
C THR A 425 -15.00 -18.18 6.65
N PHE A 426 -14.32 -17.98 7.78
CA PHE A 426 -12.87 -17.82 7.83
C PHE A 426 -12.25 -19.11 8.36
N MET A 427 -11.12 -19.52 7.79
CA MET A 427 -10.39 -20.72 8.18
C MET A 427 -8.90 -20.41 8.28
N TRP A 428 -8.21 -21.11 9.17
CA TRP A 428 -6.76 -21.20 9.07
C TRP A 428 -6.38 -22.08 7.89
N ALA A 429 -5.33 -21.71 7.18
CA ALA A 429 -4.85 -22.42 6.01
C ALA A 429 -3.32 -22.47 5.96
N ILE A 430 -2.76 -23.51 5.35
CA ILE A 430 -1.32 -23.66 5.10
C ILE A 430 -1.12 -24.01 3.63
N ARG A 431 -0.27 -23.25 2.92
CA ARG A 431 0.16 -23.62 1.57
C ARG A 431 1.16 -24.77 1.66
N THR A 432 0.72 -25.99 1.37
CA THR A 432 1.54 -27.21 1.40
C THR A 432 2.26 -27.51 0.09
N GLY A 433 1.90 -26.79 -0.97
CA GLY A 433 2.53 -26.92 -2.28
C GLY A 433 2.17 -25.77 -3.21
N ASP A 434 2.57 -25.91 -4.46
CA ASP A 434 2.29 -24.92 -5.51
C ASP A 434 0.79 -24.81 -5.83
N TRP A 435 0.08 -25.94 -5.78
CA TRP A 435 -1.35 -26.05 -6.08
C TRP A 435 -2.15 -26.75 -4.97
N THR A 436 -1.59 -26.83 -3.76
CA THR A 436 -2.22 -27.51 -2.61
C THR A 436 -2.26 -26.62 -1.38
N ILE A 437 -3.38 -26.70 -0.67
CA ILE A 437 -3.64 -25.96 0.55
C ILE A 437 -4.32 -26.86 1.58
N ASP A 438 -3.85 -26.80 2.82
CA ASP A 438 -4.51 -27.44 3.96
C ASP A 438 -5.45 -26.44 4.63
N LEU A 439 -6.69 -26.84 4.90
CA LEU A 439 -7.70 -26.04 5.60
C LEU A 439 -8.01 -26.63 6.98
N CYS A 440 -7.97 -25.80 8.00
CA CYS A 440 -8.33 -26.15 9.37
C CYS A 440 -9.86 -26.19 9.54
N LEU A 441 -10.39 -27.34 9.94
CA LEU A 441 -11.83 -27.56 10.07
C LEU A 441 -12.36 -27.30 11.48
N ASP A 442 -11.52 -27.32 12.51
CA ASP A 442 -12.00 -27.31 13.89
C ASP A 442 -11.93 -25.92 14.51
N THR A 443 -10.79 -25.24 14.37
CA THR A 443 -10.57 -23.90 14.90
C THR A 443 -10.81 -22.86 13.81
N LEU A 444 -11.86 -22.05 13.98
CA LEU A 444 -12.09 -20.88 13.12
C LEU A 444 -11.52 -19.62 13.79
N PRO A 445 -10.89 -18.72 13.02
CA PRO A 445 -10.41 -17.46 13.57
C PRO A 445 -11.55 -16.49 13.87
N ASP A 446 -11.42 -15.74 14.97
CA ASP A 446 -12.33 -14.67 15.38
C ASP A 446 -12.14 -13.41 14.52
N LEU A 447 -12.71 -13.42 13.32
CA LEU A 447 -12.68 -12.28 12.40
C LEU A 447 -14.08 -11.97 11.88
N GLN A 448 -14.97 -11.56 12.78
CA GLN A 448 -16.31 -11.06 12.44
C GLN A 448 -16.27 -9.71 11.67
N ARG A 449 -15.09 -9.17 11.35
CA ARG A 449 -14.89 -7.88 10.66
C ARG A 449 -13.79 -7.92 9.59
N TRP A 450 -13.80 -8.94 8.74
CA TRP A 450 -13.21 -8.82 7.39
C TRP A 450 -14.18 -8.15 6.43
#